data_AF-A0A9W4SKY3-F1
#
_entry.id   AF-A0A9W4SKY3-F1
#
_cell.length_a   1.000
_cell.length_b   1.000
_cell.length_c   1.000
_cell.angle_alpha   90.00
_cell.angle_beta   90.00
_cell.angle_gamma   90.00
#
_symmetry.space_group_name_H-M   'P 1'
#
loop_
_entity.id
_entity.type
_entity.pdbx_description
1 polymer ?
#
loop_
_entity_poly.entity_id
_entity_poly.type
_entity_poly.pdbx_seq_one_letter_code
_entity_poly.pdbx_strand_id
1 'polypeptide(L)'
;MIQAHQGQKVNFRQVCHNFALEQVQLQKEQLKKLGLFTNYEEHYITLDKKYEAEQIRVFGEMVKKGLIYQGFRPIHWSCSHETALAGAEIEYYEKKDTSLYFKIKLAANFLGKENINLLLAAVKKTATYVLVELEKKFLGKELIGKHYFHPYRKDNKGYIVSGDEFIQEEEGTGVVHLAPAFGAEDFMVAKKEKLIIECPMEPNGIFNQKIGVLELVGKHYSEVNNYAVTDLEKRNLVVRKKVISHSYPHDWRDKNPLVYRVPIPVLYKNNEPILNTEIIDYVAEIVASRGSDDKETVLGTDIMDVWLDSGVSHWCVLKGKRLKL
;
A
#
# COMPACT_ATOMS: atom_id res chain seq x y z
N MET A 1 17.40 8.65 -17.96
CA MET A 1 17.32 9.26 -19.30
C MET A 1 15.86 9.39 -19.77
N ILE A 2 14.99 9.99 -18.96
CA ILE A 2 13.74 10.64 -19.39
C ILE A 2 13.55 11.83 -18.45
N GLN A 3 14.03 13.01 -18.86
CA GLN A 3 13.62 14.26 -18.20
C GLN A 3 12.17 14.50 -18.61
N ALA A 4 11.27 14.58 -17.64
CA ALA A 4 9.86 14.88 -17.84
C ALA A 4 9.71 16.09 -18.77
N HIS A 5 9.20 15.85 -19.99
CA HIS A 5 8.94 16.89 -20.95
C HIS A 5 7.94 17.89 -20.39
N GLN A 6 8.40 19.14 -20.28
CA GLN A 6 7.62 20.26 -19.80
C GLN A 6 6.45 20.54 -20.75
N GLY A 7 5.21 20.35 -20.28
CA GLY A 7 4.05 21.11 -20.77
C GLY A 7 3.31 20.62 -22.02
N GLN A 8 3.71 19.53 -22.68
CA GLN A 8 2.90 18.87 -23.72
C GLN A 8 2.21 17.63 -23.15
N LYS A 9 0.92 17.41 -23.47
CA LYS A 9 0.26 16.10 -23.27
C LYS A 9 0.92 15.09 -24.22
N VAL A 10 2.07 14.58 -23.82
CA VAL A 10 2.77 13.50 -24.52
C VAL A 10 1.90 12.24 -24.37
N ASN A 11 1.62 11.56 -25.49
CA ASN A 11 1.08 10.21 -25.41
C ASN A 11 2.21 9.29 -24.90
N PHE A 12 2.32 9.17 -23.58
CA PHE A 12 3.41 8.44 -22.94
C PHE A 12 3.46 6.96 -23.37
N ARG A 13 2.30 6.32 -23.58
CA ARG A 13 2.24 4.95 -24.11
C ARG A 13 2.88 4.86 -25.49
N GLN A 14 2.60 5.83 -26.37
CA GLN A 14 3.26 5.88 -27.68
C GLN A 14 4.78 6.06 -27.56
N VAL A 15 5.25 6.86 -26.61
CA VAL A 15 6.69 7.03 -26.36
C VAL A 15 7.32 5.72 -25.88
N CYS A 16 6.69 5.03 -24.93
CA CYS A 16 7.14 3.72 -24.45
C CYS A 16 7.12 2.67 -25.57
N HIS A 17 6.07 2.63 -26.39
CA HIS A 17 5.94 1.74 -27.54
C HIS A 17 7.09 1.95 -28.54
N ASN A 18 7.35 3.21 -28.91
CA ASN A 18 8.43 3.54 -29.85
C ASN A 18 9.80 3.19 -29.27
N PHE A 19 10.03 3.50 -27.98
CA PHE A 19 11.26 3.15 -27.29
C PHE A 19 11.46 1.63 -27.23
N ALA A 20 10.42 0.85 -26.93
CA ALA A 20 10.50 -0.61 -26.89
C ALA A 20 10.91 -1.18 -28.26
N LEU A 21 10.28 -0.73 -29.35
CA LEU A 21 10.63 -1.17 -30.71
C LEU A 21 12.05 -0.79 -31.11
N GLU A 22 12.51 0.39 -30.73
CA GLU A 22 13.90 0.81 -30.93
C GLU A 22 14.87 -0.15 -30.20
N GLN A 23 14.59 -0.47 -28.93
CA GLN A 23 15.41 -1.40 -28.16
C GLN A 23 15.38 -2.83 -28.72
N VAL A 24 14.24 -3.31 -29.23
CA VAL A 24 14.14 -4.61 -29.91
C VAL A 24 15.10 -4.64 -31.10
N GLN A 25 15.11 -3.60 -31.94
CA GLN A 25 16.00 -3.55 -33.09
C GLN A 25 17.48 -3.48 -32.69
N LEU A 26 17.83 -2.70 -31.66
CA LEU A 26 19.20 -2.62 -31.15
C LEU A 26 19.68 -3.96 -30.59
N GLN A 27 18.85 -4.62 -29.78
CA GLN A 27 19.16 -5.93 -29.21
C GLN A 27 19.28 -6.99 -30.31
N LYS A 28 18.41 -6.98 -31.32
CA LYS A 28 18.49 -7.86 -32.51
C LYS A 28 19.87 -7.75 -33.18
N GLU A 29 20.35 -6.54 -33.44
CA GLU A 29 21.67 -6.32 -34.05
C GLU A 29 22.84 -6.71 -33.13
N GLN A 30 22.71 -6.54 -31.81
CA GLN A 30 23.71 -7.00 -30.85
C GLN A 30 23.80 -8.53 -30.82
N LEU A 31 22.66 -9.23 -30.79
CA LEU A 31 22.62 -10.70 -30.80
C LEU A 31 23.20 -11.28 -32.10
N LYS A 32 22.93 -10.65 -33.25
CA LYS A 32 23.58 -11.01 -34.52
C LYS A 32 25.10 -10.87 -34.44
N LYS A 33 25.60 -9.77 -33.88
CA LYS A 33 27.05 -9.55 -33.70
C LYS A 33 27.71 -10.57 -32.78
N LEU A 34 26.99 -11.05 -31.77
CA LEU A 34 27.44 -12.12 -30.88
C LEU A 34 27.38 -13.52 -31.52
N GLY A 35 26.83 -13.65 -32.73
CA GLY A 35 26.73 -14.92 -33.45
C GLY A 35 25.71 -15.88 -32.86
N LEU A 36 24.65 -15.38 -32.19
CA LEU A 36 23.59 -16.25 -31.69
C LEU A 36 22.84 -16.90 -32.86
N PHE A 37 22.63 -18.21 -32.78
CA PHE A 37 21.88 -18.98 -33.76
C PHE A 37 20.39 -18.93 -33.42
N THR A 38 19.66 -17.98 -34.00
CA THR A 38 18.21 -17.84 -33.82
C THR A 38 17.54 -17.26 -35.06
N ASN A 39 16.21 -17.37 -35.16
CA ASN A 39 15.43 -16.71 -36.20
C ASN A 39 15.24 -15.24 -35.84
N TYR A 40 15.92 -14.36 -36.57
CA TYR A 40 15.88 -12.92 -36.37
C TYR A 40 14.64 -12.27 -37.01
N GLU A 41 14.04 -12.89 -38.00
CA GLU A 41 12.89 -12.36 -38.73
C GLU A 41 11.57 -12.74 -38.05
N GLU A 42 11.49 -13.94 -37.48
CA GLU A 42 10.32 -14.42 -36.74
C GLU A 42 10.60 -14.38 -35.23
N HIS A 43 10.01 -13.40 -34.55
CA HIS A 43 10.10 -13.23 -33.11
C HIS A 43 8.76 -12.74 -32.56
N TYR A 44 8.46 -13.09 -31.31
CA TYR A 44 7.32 -12.53 -30.62
C TYR A 44 7.72 -11.23 -29.93
N ILE A 45 6.78 -10.29 -29.84
CA ILE A 45 6.92 -9.07 -29.06
C ILE A 45 5.69 -9.00 -28.15
N THR A 46 5.89 -8.75 -26.87
CA THR A 46 4.81 -8.81 -25.88
C THR A 46 3.77 -7.70 -26.02
N LEU A 47 4.13 -6.58 -26.66
CA LEU A 47 3.20 -5.49 -27.01
C LEU A 47 2.43 -5.74 -28.32
N ASP A 48 2.62 -6.89 -28.98
CA ASP A 48 1.81 -7.26 -30.13
C ASP A 48 0.36 -7.51 -29.70
N LYS A 49 -0.60 -6.97 -30.45
CA LYS A 49 -2.03 -7.06 -30.15
C LYS A 49 -2.53 -8.49 -29.97
N LYS A 50 -1.99 -9.45 -30.74
CA LYS A 50 -2.36 -10.86 -30.61
C LYS A 50 -1.81 -11.42 -29.30
N TYR A 51 -0.59 -11.04 -28.92
CA TYR A 51 0.02 -11.45 -27.66
C TYR A 51 -0.80 -10.94 -26.46
N GLU A 52 -1.13 -9.65 -26.45
CA GLU A 52 -2.00 -9.04 -25.41
C GLU A 52 -3.37 -9.73 -25.34
N ALA A 53 -3.97 -10.05 -26.50
CA ALA A 53 -5.25 -10.76 -26.54
C ALA A 53 -5.16 -12.17 -25.94
N GLU A 54 -4.09 -12.91 -26.23
CA GLU A 54 -3.88 -14.23 -25.59
C GLU A 54 -3.68 -14.11 -24.08
N GLN A 55 -3.00 -13.08 -23.59
CA GLN A 55 -2.87 -12.85 -22.15
C GLN A 55 -4.25 -12.67 -21.48
N ILE A 56 -5.16 -11.92 -22.10
CA ILE A 56 -6.51 -11.72 -21.59
C ILE A 56 -7.32 -13.03 -21.64
N ARG A 57 -7.16 -13.85 -22.69
CA ARG A 57 -7.83 -15.16 -22.75
C ARG A 57 -7.35 -16.12 -21.67
N VAL A 58 -6.03 -16.19 -21.43
CA VAL A 58 -5.47 -17.00 -20.35
C VAL A 58 -6.00 -16.54 -18.99
N PHE A 59 -6.06 -15.23 -18.76
CA PHE A 59 -6.69 -14.65 -17.58
C PHE A 59 -8.17 -15.08 -17.45
N GLY A 60 -8.93 -15.02 -18.54
CA GLY A 60 -10.32 -15.48 -18.59
C GLY A 60 -10.50 -16.95 -18.23
N GLU A 61 -9.62 -17.82 -18.72
CA GLU A 61 -9.62 -19.25 -18.37
C GLU A 61 -9.30 -19.48 -16.88
N MET A 62 -8.39 -18.69 -16.31
CA MET A 62 -8.09 -18.75 -14.88
C MET A 62 -9.28 -18.29 -14.02
N VAL A 63 -10.01 -17.27 -14.46
CA VAL A 63 -11.27 -16.84 -13.82
C VAL A 63 -12.32 -17.95 -13.88
N LYS A 64 -12.53 -18.57 -15.05
CA LYS A 64 -13.49 -19.69 -15.24
C LYS A 64 -13.19 -20.87 -14.32
N LYS A 65 -11.91 -21.14 -14.07
CA LYS A 65 -11.45 -22.22 -13.17
C LYS A 65 -11.49 -21.85 -11.68
N GLY A 66 -11.90 -20.63 -11.33
CA GLY A 66 -11.91 -20.14 -9.94
C GLY A 66 -10.52 -19.92 -9.35
N LEU A 67 -9.48 -19.79 -10.18
CA LEU A 67 -8.10 -19.57 -9.76
C LEU A 67 -7.82 -18.09 -9.43
N ILE A 68 -8.65 -17.19 -9.97
CA ILE A 68 -8.58 -15.76 -9.72
C ILE A 68 -9.77 -15.38 -8.86
N TYR A 69 -9.48 -14.77 -7.73
CA TYR A 69 -10.49 -14.23 -6.82
C TYR A 69 -10.06 -12.84 -6.37
N GLN A 70 -11.03 -12.01 -6.02
CA GLN A 70 -10.75 -10.73 -5.41
C GLN A 70 -10.68 -10.87 -3.89
N GLY A 71 -9.62 -10.33 -3.31
CA GLY A 71 -9.48 -10.13 -1.88
C GLY A 71 -9.22 -8.66 -1.57
N PHE A 72 -9.79 -8.18 -0.47
CA PHE A 72 -9.34 -6.94 0.14
C PHE A 72 -8.20 -7.33 1.09
N ARG A 73 -6.98 -6.85 0.84
CA ARG A 73 -5.80 -7.12 1.68
C ARG A 73 -4.82 -5.95 1.55
N PRO A 74 -4.17 -5.52 2.63
CA PRO A 74 -3.03 -4.61 2.54
C PRO A 74 -1.92 -5.26 1.74
N ILE A 75 -1.40 -4.51 0.77
CA ILE A 75 -0.29 -4.93 -0.09
C ILE A 75 0.81 -3.88 -0.03
N HIS A 76 2.02 -4.27 -0.42
CA HIS A 76 3.09 -3.33 -0.63
C HIS A 76 2.74 -2.37 -1.76
N TRP A 77 2.89 -1.08 -1.49
CA TRP A 77 2.50 -0.01 -2.36
C TRP A 77 3.64 1.00 -2.51
N SER A 78 3.95 1.31 -3.77
CA SER A 78 4.92 2.33 -4.15
C SER A 78 4.17 3.64 -4.34
N CYS A 79 4.37 4.61 -3.44
CA CYS A 79 3.75 5.94 -3.54
C CYS A 79 4.36 6.78 -4.68
N SER A 80 5.61 6.51 -5.06
CA SER A 80 6.31 7.18 -6.15
C SER A 80 5.81 6.73 -7.52
N HIS A 81 5.57 5.42 -7.67
CA HIS A 81 4.99 4.85 -8.89
C HIS A 81 3.46 4.71 -8.83
N GLU A 82 2.83 5.04 -7.70
CA GLU A 82 1.38 4.90 -7.47
C GLU A 82 0.84 3.52 -7.87
N THR A 83 1.56 2.45 -7.50
CA THR A 83 1.21 1.06 -7.87
C THR A 83 1.52 0.05 -6.76
N ALA A 84 0.88 -1.11 -6.86
CA ALA A 84 1.15 -2.27 -6.03
C ALA A 84 2.42 -2.97 -6.49
N LEU A 85 3.18 -3.57 -5.55
CA LEU A 85 4.34 -4.39 -5.87
C LEU A 85 4.18 -5.81 -5.34
N ALA A 86 4.63 -6.77 -6.14
CA ALA A 86 4.75 -8.17 -5.74
C ALA A 86 5.99 -8.39 -4.86
N GLY A 87 6.03 -9.51 -4.13
CA GLY A 87 7.17 -9.83 -3.24
C GLY A 87 8.53 -9.88 -3.96
N ALA A 88 8.55 -10.24 -5.25
CA ALA A 88 9.77 -10.26 -6.07
C ALA A 88 10.29 -8.86 -6.45
N GLU A 89 9.47 -7.81 -6.28
CA GLU A 89 9.76 -6.41 -6.64
C GLU A 89 10.16 -5.57 -5.41
N ILE A 90 10.44 -6.25 -4.30
CA ILE A 90 10.76 -5.64 -3.01
C ILE A 90 12.18 -5.97 -2.64
N GLU A 91 12.91 -4.92 -2.27
CA GLU A 91 14.22 -5.04 -1.68
C GLU A 91 14.24 -4.45 -0.28
N TYR A 92 15.15 -4.92 0.55
CA TYR A 92 15.23 -4.54 1.94
C TYR A 92 16.51 -3.75 2.22
N TYR A 93 16.34 -2.56 2.79
CA TYR A 93 17.43 -1.67 3.17
C TYR A 93 17.32 -1.29 4.64
N GLU A 94 18.47 -0.97 5.25
CA GLU A 94 18.50 -0.45 6.60
C GLU A 94 17.92 0.98 6.61
N LYS A 95 16.89 1.19 7.42
CA LYS A 95 16.23 2.48 7.60
C LYS A 95 16.25 2.87 9.06
N LYS A 96 16.43 4.17 9.31
CA LYS A 96 16.31 4.77 10.64
C LYS A 96 14.92 5.36 10.82
N ASP A 97 14.20 4.88 11.82
CA ASP A 97 12.87 5.37 12.17
C ASP A 97 12.82 5.75 13.66
N THR A 98 11.89 6.64 14.00
CA THR A 98 11.65 7.04 15.40
C THR A 98 10.60 6.12 16.02
N SER A 99 11.03 5.34 17.02
CA SER A 99 10.16 4.58 17.91
C SER A 99 9.71 5.45 19.08
N LEU A 100 8.40 5.44 19.35
CA LEU A 100 7.77 6.18 20.45
C LEU A 100 6.99 5.24 21.37
N TYR A 101 7.05 5.57 22.65
CA TYR A 101 6.15 5.07 23.69
C TYR A 101 5.32 6.25 24.15
N PHE A 102 3.99 6.16 24.08
CA PHE A 102 3.12 7.26 24.46
C PHE A 102 1.90 6.79 25.24
N LYS A 103 1.35 7.70 26.04
CA LYS A 103 0.19 7.47 26.90
C LYS A 103 -1.10 7.71 26.12
N ILE A 104 -2.05 6.80 26.27
CA ILE A 104 -3.43 6.94 25.82
C ILE A 104 -4.35 7.05 27.03
N LYS A 105 -5.26 8.01 27.00
CA LYS A 105 -6.26 8.17 28.05
C LYS A 105 -7.30 7.06 27.97
N LEU A 106 -7.54 6.37 29.08
CA LEU A 106 -8.58 5.35 29.20
C LEU A 106 -9.95 5.98 29.52
N ALA A 107 -11.03 5.27 29.22
CA ALA A 107 -12.37 5.68 29.63
C ALA A 107 -12.52 5.70 31.16
N ALA A 108 -13.52 6.43 31.67
CA ALA A 108 -13.81 6.47 33.10
C ALA A 108 -14.12 5.06 33.65
N ASN A 109 -13.80 4.83 34.93
CA ASN A 109 -13.96 3.54 35.62
C ASN A 109 -13.27 2.36 34.92
N PHE A 110 -12.13 2.60 34.27
CA PHE A 110 -11.33 1.55 33.68
C PHE A 110 -10.83 0.60 34.77
N LEU A 111 -11.42 -0.59 34.86
CA LEU A 111 -11.16 -1.59 35.90
C LEU A 111 -11.33 -1.05 37.34
N GLY A 112 -12.31 -0.15 37.54
CA GLY A 112 -12.64 0.41 38.86
C GLY A 112 -11.69 1.52 39.32
N LYS A 113 -10.94 2.13 38.40
CA LYS A 113 -10.02 3.23 38.67
C LYS A 113 -10.30 4.43 37.76
N GLU A 114 -10.00 5.62 38.29
CA GLU A 114 -10.07 6.88 37.56
C GLU A 114 -8.67 7.34 37.11
N ASN A 115 -8.60 8.11 36.03
CA ASN A 115 -7.37 8.78 35.54
C ASN A 115 -6.19 7.86 35.17
N ILE A 116 -6.45 6.62 34.73
CA ILE A 116 -5.41 5.73 34.21
C ILE A 116 -5.13 6.03 32.74
N ASN A 117 -3.85 5.93 32.35
CA ASN A 117 -3.42 5.91 30.96
C ASN A 117 -2.85 4.55 30.57
N LEU A 118 -3.10 4.11 29.34
CA LEU A 118 -2.47 2.95 28.73
C LEU A 118 -1.17 3.39 28.05
N LEU A 119 -0.08 2.65 28.27
CA LEU A 119 1.16 2.87 27.53
C LEU A 119 1.15 2.02 26.25
N LEU A 120 1.11 2.67 25.09
CA LEU A 120 1.35 2.00 23.81
C LEU A 120 2.82 2.15 23.40
N ALA A 121 3.36 1.14 22.73
CA ALA A 121 4.71 1.15 22.18
C ALA A 121 4.73 0.82 20.69
N ALA A 122 5.56 1.54 19.94
CA ALA A 122 6.15 1.01 18.72
C ALA A 122 7.56 0.47 19.04
N VAL A 123 7.86 -0.76 18.61
CA VAL A 123 9.07 -1.61 18.84
C VAL A 123 10.40 -0.83 18.66
N LYS A 124 11.58 -1.03 19.29
CA LYS A 124 12.37 -2.22 19.71
C LYS A 124 13.23 -1.96 20.96
N LYS A 125 13.49 -3.03 21.72
CA LYS A 125 14.29 -3.14 22.97
C LYS A 125 15.56 -2.28 23.02
N THR A 126 15.68 -1.47 24.07
CA THR A 126 16.84 -1.31 24.98
C THR A 126 16.25 -0.65 26.21
N ALA A 127 16.54 -1.05 27.44
CA ALA A 127 15.86 -0.51 28.62
C ALA A 127 16.46 0.83 29.07
N THR A 128 15.60 1.81 29.36
CA THR A 128 15.86 2.86 30.35
C THR A 128 14.74 2.69 31.36
N TYR A 129 15.05 2.16 32.55
CA TYR A 129 14.03 1.86 33.55
C TYR A 129 13.52 3.17 34.15
N VAL A 130 12.23 3.45 33.97
CA VAL A 130 11.50 4.31 34.91
C VAL A 130 11.11 3.38 36.05
N LEU A 131 11.58 3.65 37.28
CA LEU A 131 11.10 2.96 38.46
C LEU A 131 9.64 3.37 38.67
N VAL A 132 8.72 2.47 38.34
CA VAL A 132 7.29 2.59 38.63
C VAL A 132 6.93 1.54 39.67
N GLU A 133 6.19 1.97 40.70
CA GLU A 133 5.63 1.06 41.68
C GLU A 133 4.46 0.28 41.06
N LEU A 134 4.49 -1.05 41.19
CA LEU A 134 3.42 -1.90 40.70
C LEU A 134 2.22 -1.82 41.66
N GLU A 135 1.17 -1.12 41.25
CA GLU A 135 -0.05 -1.03 42.06
C GLU A 135 -0.92 -2.29 41.96
N LYS A 136 -1.14 -2.82 40.73
CA LYS A 136 -2.02 -3.98 40.48
C LYS A 136 -1.72 -4.68 39.15
N LYS A 137 -2.02 -5.97 39.07
CA LYS A 137 -1.98 -6.79 37.84
C LYS A 137 -3.39 -7.20 37.42
N PHE A 138 -3.58 -7.31 36.11
CA PHE A 138 -4.81 -7.80 35.47
C PHE A 138 -4.42 -8.76 34.35
N LEU A 139 -5.31 -9.70 34.02
CA LEU A 139 -5.19 -10.55 32.85
C LEU A 139 -5.57 -9.77 31.59
N GLY A 140 -4.90 -10.03 30.46
CA GLY A 140 -5.20 -9.34 29.19
C GLY A 140 -6.66 -9.46 28.76
N LYS A 141 -7.29 -10.63 29.01
CA LYS A 141 -8.73 -10.84 28.76
C LYS A 141 -9.66 -9.88 29.51
N GLU A 142 -9.23 -9.31 30.63
CA GLU A 142 -10.02 -8.33 31.39
C GLU A 142 -10.03 -6.94 30.72
N LEU A 143 -9.08 -6.69 29.80
CA LEU A 143 -8.97 -5.46 29.03
C LEU A 143 -9.85 -5.47 27.78
N ILE A 144 -10.18 -6.65 27.24
CA ILE A 144 -10.96 -6.79 26.01
C ILE A 144 -12.33 -6.09 26.16
N GLY A 145 -12.70 -5.32 25.14
CA GLY A 145 -13.94 -4.53 25.09
C GLY A 145 -13.90 -3.23 25.92
N LYS A 146 -12.84 -2.98 26.71
CA LYS A 146 -12.71 -1.72 27.44
C LYS A 146 -12.38 -0.57 26.49
N HIS A 147 -12.93 0.60 26.78
CA HIS A 147 -12.80 1.78 25.93
C HIS A 147 -11.61 2.66 26.30
N TYR A 148 -11.07 3.33 25.27
CA TYR A 148 -10.04 4.35 25.39
C TYR A 148 -10.34 5.53 24.44
N PHE A 149 -9.67 6.66 24.67
CA PHE A 149 -9.78 7.83 23.82
C PHE A 149 -8.64 7.87 22.82
N HIS A 150 -8.96 7.85 21.53
CA HIS A 150 -7.94 7.92 20.48
C HIS A 150 -7.15 9.25 20.59
N PRO A 151 -5.80 9.25 20.50
CA PRO A 151 -4.97 10.46 20.69
C PRO A 151 -5.32 11.61 19.75
N TYR A 152 -5.88 11.31 18.59
CA TYR A 152 -6.22 12.29 17.55
C TYR A 152 -7.71 12.36 17.18
N ARG A 153 -8.51 11.34 17.53
CA ARG A 153 -9.93 11.25 17.12
C ARG A 153 -10.79 11.37 18.36
N LYS A 154 -11.02 12.60 18.82
CA LYS A 154 -11.64 12.90 20.11
C LYS A 154 -13.06 12.36 20.26
N ASP A 155 -13.79 12.27 19.15
CA ASP A 155 -15.16 11.74 19.12
C ASP A 155 -15.22 10.21 19.00
N ASN A 156 -14.06 9.55 18.78
CA ASN A 156 -13.98 8.11 18.59
C ASN A 156 -13.47 7.42 19.86
N LYS A 157 -14.40 6.72 20.54
CA LYS A 157 -14.05 5.78 21.60
C LYS A 157 -13.56 4.49 20.95
N GLY A 158 -12.25 4.29 20.95
CA GLY A 158 -11.66 3.00 20.61
C GLY A 158 -12.02 1.95 21.67
N TYR A 159 -11.86 0.68 21.34
CA TYR A 159 -11.98 -0.42 22.28
C TYR A 159 -10.85 -1.42 22.06
N ILE A 160 -10.50 -2.15 23.11
CA ILE A 160 -9.41 -3.13 23.09
C ILE A 160 -9.95 -4.45 22.54
N VAL A 161 -9.22 -5.05 21.61
CA VAL A 161 -9.49 -6.36 21.01
C VAL A 161 -8.36 -7.33 21.32
N SER A 162 -8.62 -8.64 21.21
CA SER A 162 -7.56 -9.64 21.35
C SER A 162 -6.62 -9.59 20.15
N GLY A 163 -5.32 -9.62 20.43
CA GLY A 163 -4.25 -9.76 19.43
C GLY A 163 -3.39 -11.02 19.66
N ASP A 164 -3.92 -12.00 20.38
CA ASP A 164 -3.15 -13.16 20.88
C ASP A 164 -2.50 -13.99 19.76
N GLU A 165 -3.01 -13.89 18.53
CA GLU A 165 -2.51 -14.62 17.37
C GLU A 165 -1.20 -14.05 16.79
N PHE A 166 -0.83 -12.79 17.11
CA PHE A 166 0.32 -12.11 16.48
C PHE A 166 1.11 -11.18 17.41
N ILE A 167 0.59 -10.83 18.60
CA ILE A 167 1.33 -10.03 19.59
C ILE A 167 2.29 -10.94 20.36
N GLN A 168 3.58 -10.61 20.34
CA GLN A 168 4.62 -11.34 21.07
C GLN A 168 4.99 -10.62 22.38
N GLU A 169 5.23 -11.39 23.44
CA GLU A 169 5.61 -10.85 24.77
C GLU A 169 7.01 -10.21 24.79
N GLU A 170 7.86 -10.57 23.83
CA GLU A 170 9.28 -10.23 23.84
C GLU A 170 9.57 -8.80 23.34
N GLU A 171 8.59 -8.16 22.69
CA GLU A 171 8.73 -6.87 22.01
C GLU A 171 7.65 -5.85 22.42
N GLY A 172 8.06 -4.60 22.61
CA GLY A 172 7.15 -3.49 22.91
C GLY A 172 6.57 -3.52 24.33
N THR A 173 5.25 -3.32 24.45
CA THR A 173 4.52 -3.26 25.74
C THR A 173 3.49 -4.37 25.90
N GLY A 174 3.37 -5.28 24.93
CA GLY A 174 2.25 -6.22 24.83
C GLY A 174 0.93 -5.57 24.39
N VAL A 175 0.92 -4.26 24.08
CA VAL A 175 -0.23 -3.55 23.53
C VAL A 175 0.17 -2.84 22.24
N VAL A 176 -0.56 -3.12 21.17
CA VAL A 176 -0.24 -2.67 19.81
C VAL A 176 -1.38 -1.81 19.26
N HIS A 177 -1.02 -0.74 18.54
CA HIS A 177 -1.97 0.06 17.78
C HIS A 177 -2.41 -0.70 16.54
N LEU A 178 -3.72 -0.69 16.26
CA LEU A 178 -4.32 -1.33 15.09
C LEU A 178 -4.66 -0.31 14.00
N ALA A 179 -4.04 -0.45 12.82
CA ALA A 179 -4.24 0.35 11.61
C ALA A 179 -4.55 -0.56 10.39
N PRO A 180 -5.82 -0.97 10.20
CA PRO A 180 -6.20 -2.03 9.26
C PRO A 180 -5.88 -1.74 7.80
N ALA A 181 -5.79 -0.46 7.44
CA ALA A 181 -5.46 -0.06 6.08
C ALA A 181 -3.96 -0.17 5.75
N PHE A 182 -3.11 -0.34 6.77
CA PHE A 182 -1.66 -0.20 6.68
C PHE A 182 -0.89 -1.39 7.30
N GLY A 183 -1.57 -2.46 7.70
CA GLY A 183 -0.94 -3.64 8.31
C GLY A 183 -1.73 -4.91 8.02
N ALA A 184 -1.04 -6.00 7.64
CA ALA A 184 -1.69 -7.25 7.26
C ALA A 184 -2.35 -7.94 8.47
N GLU A 185 -1.68 -7.96 9.62
CA GLU A 185 -2.20 -8.50 10.87
C GLU A 185 -3.39 -7.65 11.37
N ASP A 186 -3.24 -6.33 11.37
CA ASP A 186 -4.29 -5.36 11.71
C ASP A 186 -5.56 -5.57 10.88
N PHE A 187 -5.36 -5.83 9.59
CA PHE A 187 -6.44 -6.12 8.66
C PHE A 187 -7.21 -7.39 9.01
N MET A 188 -6.50 -8.47 9.38
CA MET A 188 -7.12 -9.73 9.75
C MET A 188 -7.94 -9.59 11.02
N VAL A 189 -7.42 -8.88 12.02
CA VAL A 189 -8.17 -8.56 13.25
C VAL A 189 -9.38 -7.71 12.93
N ALA A 190 -9.23 -6.66 12.13
CA ALA A 190 -10.33 -5.80 11.72
C ALA A 190 -11.44 -6.59 11.01
N LYS A 191 -11.08 -7.55 10.15
CA LYS A 191 -12.06 -8.42 9.49
C LYS A 191 -12.79 -9.32 10.48
N LYS A 192 -12.08 -9.94 11.44
CA LYS A 192 -12.65 -10.80 12.49
C LYS A 192 -13.62 -10.02 13.38
N GLU A 193 -13.22 -8.82 13.78
CA GLU A 193 -13.99 -7.91 14.63
C GLU A 193 -15.03 -7.09 13.86
N LYS A 194 -15.14 -7.26 12.53
CA LYS A 194 -16.04 -6.53 11.63
C LYS A 194 -15.89 -5.01 11.74
N LEU A 195 -14.66 -4.54 11.91
CA LEU A 195 -14.30 -3.13 11.92
C LEU A 195 -14.43 -2.51 10.53
N ILE A 196 -14.76 -1.22 10.51
CA ILE A 196 -14.73 -0.41 9.29
C ILE A 196 -13.26 -0.22 8.88
N ILE A 197 -12.93 -0.58 7.64
CA ILE A 197 -11.59 -0.41 7.08
C ILE A 197 -11.64 0.70 6.04
N GLU A 198 -11.08 1.84 6.40
CA GLU A 198 -10.91 2.98 5.51
C GLU A 198 -9.43 3.29 5.34
N CYS A 199 -8.98 3.45 4.09
CA CYS A 199 -7.66 3.98 3.80
C CYS A 199 -7.74 5.51 3.66
N PRO A 200 -7.16 6.28 4.59
CA PRO A 200 -7.15 7.74 4.53
C PRO A 200 -6.03 8.30 3.63
N MET A 201 -5.34 7.46 2.86
CA MET A 201 -4.18 7.83 2.06
C MET A 201 -4.42 7.55 0.57
N GLU A 202 -4.21 8.58 -0.23
CA GLU A 202 -4.27 8.51 -1.68
C GLU A 202 -3.09 7.70 -2.26
N PRO A 203 -3.19 7.20 -3.51
CA PRO A 203 -2.13 6.46 -4.21
C PRO A 203 -0.73 7.09 -4.13
N ASN A 204 -0.65 8.41 -4.09
CA ASN A 204 0.60 9.17 -4.06
C ASN A 204 1.15 9.44 -2.65
N GLY A 205 0.61 8.76 -1.63
CA GLY A 205 1.07 8.90 -0.25
C GLY A 205 0.57 10.16 0.47
N ILE A 206 -0.41 10.88 -0.10
CA ILE A 206 -1.01 12.07 0.51
C ILE A 206 -2.27 11.70 1.28
N PHE A 207 -2.43 12.22 2.50
CA PHE A 207 -3.63 11.97 3.30
C PHE A 207 -4.84 12.82 2.86
N ASN A 208 -6.01 12.20 2.84
CA ASN A 208 -7.30 12.84 2.57
C ASN A 208 -8.09 13.10 3.88
N GLN A 209 -9.31 13.63 3.76
CA GLN A 209 -10.14 14.02 4.91
C GLN A 209 -10.46 12.85 5.86
N LYS A 210 -10.45 11.60 5.38
CA LYS A 210 -10.75 10.40 6.18
C LYS A 210 -9.71 10.15 7.28
N ILE A 211 -8.55 10.82 7.24
CA ILE A 211 -7.55 10.71 8.31
C ILE A 211 -8.12 11.18 9.66
N GLY A 212 -9.07 12.13 9.64
CA GLY A 212 -9.74 12.65 10.83
C GLY A 212 -8.85 13.59 11.65
N VAL A 213 -7.77 14.11 11.06
CA VAL A 213 -6.83 15.07 11.65
C VAL A 213 -6.58 16.15 10.60
N LEU A 214 -7.16 17.33 10.80
CA LEU A 214 -7.21 18.40 9.78
C LEU A 214 -5.81 18.84 9.35
N GLU A 215 -4.86 18.89 10.28
CA GLU A 215 -3.48 19.30 10.05
C GLU A 215 -2.69 18.33 9.16
N LEU A 216 -3.16 17.08 9.04
CA LEU A 216 -2.55 16.05 8.19
C LEU A 216 -3.19 15.96 6.81
N VAL A 217 -4.34 16.61 6.58
CA VAL A 217 -4.99 16.60 5.26
C VAL A 217 -4.09 17.31 4.25
N GLY A 218 -3.81 16.65 3.13
CA GLY A 218 -2.92 17.16 2.09
C GLY A 218 -1.43 16.99 2.38
N LYS A 219 -1.05 16.36 3.51
CA LYS A 219 0.34 16.06 3.86
C LYS A 219 0.79 14.71 3.32
N HIS A 220 2.04 14.64 2.89
CA HIS A 220 2.65 13.38 2.48
C HIS A 220 3.04 12.56 3.72
N TYR A 221 3.00 11.22 3.64
CA TYR A 221 3.26 10.34 4.80
C TYR A 221 4.63 10.56 5.46
N SER A 222 5.63 11.02 4.69
CA SER A 222 6.95 11.36 5.22
C SER A 222 6.93 12.53 6.22
N GLU A 223 5.94 13.43 6.14
CA GLU A 223 5.78 14.57 7.06
C GLU A 223 5.06 14.16 8.37
N VAL A 224 4.26 13.10 8.32
CA VAL A 224 3.34 12.73 9.41
C VAL A 224 4.07 12.30 10.67
N ASN A 225 5.18 11.57 10.54
CA ASN A 225 5.97 11.13 11.69
C ASN A 225 6.46 12.32 12.52
N ASN A 226 6.98 13.36 11.86
CA ASN A 226 7.48 14.56 12.55
C ASN A 226 6.36 15.34 13.22
N TYR A 227 5.20 15.44 12.56
CA TYR A 227 4.01 16.05 13.15
C TYR A 227 3.58 15.29 14.41
N ALA A 228 3.42 13.97 14.32
CA ALA A 228 2.94 13.14 15.42
C ALA A 228 3.87 13.19 16.64
N VAL A 229 5.19 13.09 16.41
CA VAL A 229 6.22 13.21 17.47
C VAL A 229 6.09 14.57 18.16
N THR A 230 6.10 15.67 17.40
CA THR A 230 6.08 17.03 17.92
C THR A 230 4.79 17.31 18.72
N ASP A 231 3.65 16.87 18.21
CA ASP A 231 2.36 17.07 18.86
C ASP A 231 2.23 16.24 20.15
N LEU A 232 2.64 14.97 20.14
CA LEU A 232 2.61 14.14 21.35
C LEU A 232 3.58 14.65 22.43
N GLU A 233 4.74 15.19 22.04
CA GLU A 233 5.70 15.84 22.96
C GLU A 233 5.07 17.10 23.58
N LYS A 234 4.46 17.98 22.77
CA LYS A 234 3.75 19.18 23.25
C LYS A 234 2.63 18.86 24.24
N ARG A 235 1.94 17.74 24.04
CA ARG A 235 0.86 17.27 24.93
C ARG A 235 1.37 16.46 26.14
N ASN A 236 2.69 16.34 26.31
CA ASN A 236 3.33 15.56 27.38
C ASN A 236 2.83 14.09 27.45
N LEU A 237 2.55 13.51 26.29
CA LEU A 237 2.07 12.13 26.16
C LEU A 237 3.22 11.15 25.90
N VAL A 238 4.37 11.61 25.40
CA VAL A 238 5.53 10.76 25.15
C VAL A 238 6.18 10.35 26.48
N VAL A 239 6.31 9.03 26.68
CA VAL A 239 7.05 8.43 27.79
C VAL A 239 8.48 8.18 27.38
N ARG A 240 8.70 7.77 26.12
CA ARG A 240 10.02 7.43 25.62
C ARG A 240 10.11 7.60 24.12
N LYS A 241 11.27 8.04 23.66
CA LYS A 241 11.63 8.19 22.25
C LYS A 241 12.99 7.52 22.00
N LYS A 242 13.09 6.75 20.93
CA LYS A 242 14.33 6.07 20.53
C LYS A 242 14.41 6.05 19.00
N VAL A 243 15.60 6.33 18.46
CA VAL A 243 15.87 6.06 17.04
C VAL A 243 16.27 4.59 16.92
N ILE A 244 15.59 3.88 16.03
CA ILE A 244 15.88 2.47 15.73
C ILE A 244 16.39 2.34 14.31
N SER A 245 17.26 1.36 14.09
CA SER A 245 17.66 0.92 12.75
C SER A 245 17.06 -0.45 12.51
N HIS A 246 16.40 -0.63 11.37
CA HIS A 246 15.74 -1.88 11.00
C HIS A 246 15.68 -2.06 9.50
N SER A 247 15.47 -3.30 9.07
CA SER A 247 15.30 -3.65 7.66
C SER A 247 13.90 -3.24 7.20
N TYR A 248 13.81 -2.41 6.16
CA TYR A 248 12.56 -1.85 5.67
C TYR A 248 12.39 -2.10 4.16
N PRO A 249 11.16 -2.41 3.69
CA PRO A 249 10.91 -2.68 2.29
C PRO A 249 10.97 -1.42 1.42
N HIS A 250 11.62 -1.53 0.27
CA HIS A 250 11.76 -0.48 -0.74
C HIS A 250 11.45 -1.04 -2.13
N ASP A 251 10.99 -0.16 -3.02
CA ASP A 251 10.76 -0.48 -4.43
C ASP A 251 12.10 -0.82 -5.09
N TRP A 252 12.18 -1.99 -5.74
CA TRP A 252 13.41 -2.42 -6.43
C TRP A 252 13.82 -1.51 -7.60
N ARG A 253 12.93 -0.68 -8.17
CA ARG A 253 13.26 0.21 -9.29
C ARG A 253 13.88 1.52 -8.83
N ASP A 254 13.20 2.24 -7.96
CA ASP A 254 13.59 3.60 -7.55
C ASP A 254 14.20 3.69 -6.15
N LYS A 255 14.19 2.57 -5.40
CA LYS A 255 14.70 2.45 -4.03
C LYS A 255 13.97 3.34 -3.02
N ASN A 256 12.76 3.82 -3.32
CA ASN A 256 11.93 4.55 -2.36
C ASN A 256 11.26 3.60 -1.36
N PRO A 257 11.01 4.04 -0.10
CA PRO A 257 10.39 3.20 0.91
C PRO A 257 8.93 2.87 0.55
N LEU A 258 8.56 1.60 0.69
CA LEU A 258 7.20 1.14 0.45
C LEU A 258 6.32 1.35 1.68
N VAL A 259 5.02 1.46 1.42
CA VAL A 259 3.99 1.49 2.46
C VAL A 259 3.03 0.32 2.26
N TYR A 260 2.42 -0.16 3.33
CA TYR A 260 1.26 -1.03 3.19
C TYR A 260 0.03 -0.18 2.92
N ARG A 261 -0.77 -0.58 1.94
CA ARG A 261 -2.03 0.08 1.61
C ARG A 261 -3.02 -0.95 1.11
N VAL A 262 -4.30 -0.78 1.44
CA VAL A 262 -5.33 -1.58 0.78
C VAL A 262 -5.72 -0.94 -0.56
N PRO A 263 -5.64 -1.67 -1.69
CA PRO A 263 -5.92 -1.10 -3.00
C PRO A 263 -7.42 -0.80 -3.17
N ILE A 264 -7.74 0.11 -4.09
CA ILE A 264 -9.12 0.39 -4.50
C ILE A 264 -9.53 -0.72 -5.49
N PRO A 265 -10.57 -1.51 -5.22
CA PRO A 265 -11.03 -2.53 -6.15
C PRO A 265 -11.77 -1.87 -7.31
N VAL A 266 -11.35 -2.16 -8.54
CA VAL A 266 -11.84 -1.42 -9.73
C VAL A 266 -12.72 -2.25 -10.64
N LEU A 267 -12.72 -3.55 -10.44
CA LEU A 267 -13.53 -4.47 -11.21
C LEU A 267 -14.93 -4.59 -10.60
N TYR A 268 -15.41 -3.54 -9.92
CA TYR A 268 -16.68 -3.51 -9.19
C TYR A 268 -17.53 -2.32 -9.63
N LYS A 269 -18.81 -2.58 -9.90
CA LYS A 269 -19.85 -1.56 -10.06
C LYS A 269 -21.00 -1.94 -9.14
N ASN A 270 -21.45 -1.01 -8.30
CA ASN A 270 -22.54 -1.24 -7.35
C ASN A 270 -22.32 -2.46 -6.42
N ASN A 271 -21.09 -2.69 -5.96
CA ASN A 271 -20.69 -3.85 -5.16
C ASN A 271 -20.79 -5.23 -5.86
N GLU A 272 -21.01 -5.26 -7.17
CA GLU A 272 -20.98 -6.49 -7.97
C GLU A 272 -19.71 -6.55 -8.82
N PRO A 273 -19.06 -7.72 -8.93
CA PRO A 273 -17.92 -7.91 -9.81
C PRO A 273 -18.38 -7.77 -11.27
N ILE A 274 -17.69 -6.91 -12.01
CA ILE A 274 -17.88 -6.72 -13.46
C ILE A 274 -17.17 -7.85 -14.23
N LEU A 275 -16.36 -8.67 -13.56
CA LEU A 275 -15.51 -9.68 -14.17
C LEU A 275 -16.29 -10.98 -14.42
N ASN A 276 -16.89 -11.11 -15.61
CA ASN A 276 -17.49 -12.36 -16.07
C ASN A 276 -16.90 -12.78 -17.43
N THR A 277 -17.14 -14.02 -17.82
CA THR A 277 -16.61 -14.61 -19.05
C THR A 277 -16.96 -13.80 -20.29
N GLU A 278 -18.20 -13.35 -20.42
CA GLU A 278 -18.67 -12.59 -21.60
C GLU A 278 -17.91 -11.28 -21.74
N ILE A 279 -17.68 -10.57 -20.63
CA ILE A 279 -16.94 -9.31 -20.61
C ILE A 279 -15.46 -9.53 -20.89
N ILE A 280 -14.85 -10.60 -20.36
CA ILE A 280 -13.44 -10.91 -20.62
C ILE A 280 -13.21 -11.26 -22.10
N ASP A 281 -14.05 -12.13 -22.66
CA ASP A 281 -13.95 -12.53 -24.06
C ASP A 281 -14.19 -11.32 -24.99
N TYR A 282 -15.17 -10.48 -24.68
CA TYR A 282 -15.43 -9.23 -25.40
C TYR A 282 -14.23 -8.26 -25.36
N VAL A 283 -13.60 -8.09 -24.19
CA VAL A 283 -12.40 -7.26 -24.05
C VAL A 283 -11.23 -7.86 -24.84
N ALA A 284 -11.05 -9.18 -24.81
CA ALA A 284 -10.00 -9.85 -25.58
C ALA A 284 -10.16 -9.62 -27.10
N GLU A 285 -11.39 -9.64 -27.62
CA GLU A 285 -11.69 -9.35 -29.03
C GLU A 285 -11.41 -7.89 -29.40
N ILE A 286 -11.75 -6.94 -28.53
CA ILE A 286 -11.41 -5.53 -28.71
C ILE A 286 -9.89 -5.36 -28.75
N VAL A 287 -9.15 -5.94 -27.82
CA VAL A 287 -7.69 -5.83 -27.77
C VAL A 287 -7.04 -6.49 -28.99
N ALA A 288 -7.53 -7.66 -29.41
CA ALA A 288 -7.03 -8.33 -30.62
C ALA A 288 -7.20 -7.47 -31.89
N SER A 289 -8.29 -6.71 -31.99
CA SER A 289 -8.60 -5.91 -33.19
C SER A 289 -7.99 -4.51 -33.12
N ARG A 290 -8.11 -3.83 -31.98
CA ARG A 290 -7.79 -2.41 -31.82
C ARG A 290 -6.50 -2.17 -31.02
N GLY A 291 -6.08 -3.15 -30.21
CA GLY A 291 -4.99 -3.03 -29.24
C GLY A 291 -5.50 -2.53 -27.88
N SER A 292 -4.68 -2.71 -26.84
CA SER A 292 -4.98 -2.24 -25.47
C SER A 292 -5.08 -0.72 -25.33
N ASP A 293 -4.60 0.03 -26.34
CA ASP A 293 -4.46 1.50 -26.34
C ASP A 293 -5.63 2.27 -26.99
N ASP A 294 -6.74 1.61 -27.34
CA ASP A 294 -7.83 2.24 -28.09
C ASP A 294 -8.54 3.35 -27.28
N LYS A 295 -8.80 4.49 -27.93
CA LYS A 295 -9.28 5.73 -27.28
C LYS A 295 -10.79 5.76 -27.01
N GLU A 296 -11.55 4.86 -27.62
CA GLU A 296 -13.02 4.82 -27.51
C GLU A 296 -13.52 4.06 -26.28
N THR A 297 -12.66 3.25 -25.64
CA THR A 297 -12.98 2.68 -24.34
C THR A 297 -12.83 3.75 -23.27
N VAL A 298 -13.96 4.30 -22.80
CA VAL A 298 -14.02 5.15 -21.61
C VAL A 298 -13.64 4.29 -20.40
N LEU A 299 -12.34 4.12 -20.15
CA LEU A 299 -11.85 3.44 -18.96
C LEU A 299 -12.04 4.37 -17.76
N GLY A 300 -13.11 4.10 -17.00
CA GLY A 300 -13.10 4.40 -15.59
C GLY A 300 -11.94 3.65 -14.94
N THR A 301 -10.87 4.36 -14.65
CA THR A 301 -9.69 3.91 -13.88
C THR A 301 -9.02 2.62 -14.41
N ASP A 302 -7.88 2.86 -15.04
CA ASP A 302 -6.98 1.99 -15.78
C ASP A 302 -6.42 0.75 -15.05
N ILE A 303 -7.25 -0.23 -14.69
CA ILE A 303 -6.88 -1.24 -13.66
C ILE A 303 -6.76 -2.68 -14.15
N MET A 304 -7.05 -2.99 -15.41
CA MET A 304 -6.54 -4.23 -16.00
C MET A 304 -5.01 -4.21 -16.16
N ASP A 305 -4.41 -3.01 -16.34
CA ASP A 305 -2.94 -2.81 -16.41
C ASP A 305 -2.22 -3.06 -15.07
N VAL A 306 -2.92 -3.04 -13.92
CA VAL A 306 -2.31 -3.22 -12.58
C VAL A 306 -2.18 -4.70 -12.20
N TRP A 307 -2.83 -5.61 -12.93
CA TRP A 307 -2.81 -7.05 -12.64
C TRP A 307 -2.17 -7.90 -13.72
N LEU A 308 -2.25 -7.52 -15.00
CA LEU A 308 -1.55 -8.23 -16.09
C LEU A 308 -0.06 -7.85 -16.16
N ASP A 309 0.29 -6.66 -15.66
CA ASP A 309 1.65 -6.20 -15.44
C ASP A 309 1.66 -5.57 -14.04
N SER A 310 2.74 -5.70 -13.27
CA SER A 310 2.99 -4.85 -12.09
C SER A 310 3.38 -3.43 -12.56
N GLY A 311 2.54 -2.86 -13.42
CA GLY A 311 2.75 -1.65 -14.18
C GLY A 311 2.06 -0.44 -13.53
N VAL A 312 2.72 0.70 -13.65
CA VAL A 312 2.21 2.02 -13.30
C VAL A 312 0.86 2.24 -14.01
N SER A 313 -0.22 2.59 -13.31
CA SER A 313 -1.49 2.86 -13.99
C SER A 313 -1.31 4.07 -14.93
N HIS A 314 -1.70 3.95 -16.20
CA HIS A 314 -1.54 5.02 -17.19
C HIS A 314 -2.29 6.30 -16.78
N TRP A 315 -3.33 6.18 -15.96
CA TRP A 315 -3.97 7.28 -15.23
C TRP A 315 -3.01 8.18 -14.42
N CYS A 316 -2.02 7.60 -13.73
CA CYS A 316 -1.03 8.34 -12.93
C CYS A 316 -0.08 9.14 -13.83
N VAL A 317 0.27 8.60 -15.00
CA VAL A 317 1.10 9.29 -15.99
C VAL A 317 0.33 10.43 -16.69
N LEU A 318 -0.96 10.23 -16.96
CA LEU A 318 -1.82 11.24 -17.59
C LEU A 318 -2.15 12.43 -16.66
N LYS A 319 -2.19 12.24 -15.34
CA LYS A 319 -2.29 13.34 -14.38
C LYS A 319 -0.92 14.02 -14.23
N GLY A 320 -0.57 14.87 -15.20
CA GLY A 320 0.67 15.67 -15.20
C GLY A 320 0.89 16.47 -13.92
N LYS A 321 1.50 15.84 -12.91
CA LYS A 321 1.90 16.48 -11.66
C LYS A 321 3.41 16.64 -11.65
N ARG A 322 3.80 17.92 -11.64
CA ARG A 322 5.16 18.42 -11.49
C ARG A 322 5.81 17.77 -10.25
N LEU A 323 6.75 16.86 -10.45
CA LEU A 323 7.81 16.63 -9.48
C LEU A 323 8.63 17.92 -9.44
N LYS A 324 8.43 18.75 -8.42
CA LYS A 324 9.49 19.66 -7.98
C LYS A 324 10.41 18.80 -7.10
N LEU A 325 11.63 18.58 -7.60
CA LEU A 325 12.76 18.16 -6.78
C LEU A 325 12.98 19.15 -5.64
#